data_AF-A0A8T3VA04-F1
#
_entry.id   AF-A0A8T3VA04-F1
#
_cell.length_a   1.000
_cell.length_b   1.000
_cell.length_c   1.000
_cell.angle_alpha   90.00
_cell.angle_beta   90.00
_cell.angle_gamma   90.00
#
_symmetry.space_group_name_H-M   'P 1'
#
loop_
_entity.id
_entity.type
_entity.pdbx_description
1 polymer ?
#
loop_
_entity_poly.entity_id
_entity_poly.type
_entity_poly.pdbx_seq_one_letter_code
_entity_poly.pdbx_strand_id
1 'polypeptide(L)'
;MSDDNKINVNDINYAVYKLGNWKNEYEINQIGLSKEIPVTKPTITHIKFSMEEIRKSQFDISNKTVNGFVAIAFQLNPKIQEMDLEDVIELEQKEFDNIIDELDNLELLDENSTIDLDDENYLIYKLEKECHVTTSIPANEHTKKYYEDEMKRIDDAVLN
;
A
#
# COMPACT_ATOMS: atom_id res chain seq x y z
N MET A 1 -20.19 -9.65 -27.26
CA MET A 1 -19.91 -8.78 -26.10
C MET A 1 -19.25 -9.71 -25.11
N SER A 2 -17.92 -9.67 -25.04
CA SER A 2 -17.15 -10.68 -24.32
C SER A 2 -17.28 -10.44 -22.82
N ASP A 3 -17.53 -11.50 -22.07
CA ASP A 3 -17.43 -11.55 -20.61
C ASP A 3 -15.98 -11.34 -20.10
N ASP A 4 -15.04 -11.00 -20.99
CA ASP A 4 -13.59 -10.92 -20.73
C ASP A 4 -13.14 -9.63 -20.03
N ASN A 5 -14.01 -8.63 -19.85
CA ASN A 5 -13.64 -7.33 -19.26
C ASN A 5 -14.04 -7.16 -17.80
N LYS A 6 -14.44 -8.25 -17.14
CA LYS A 6 -14.87 -8.22 -15.74
C LYS A 6 -14.01 -9.11 -14.90
N ILE A 7 -13.76 -8.67 -13.66
CA ILE A 7 -13.08 -9.45 -12.64
C ILE A 7 -14.03 -9.71 -11.48
N ASN A 8 -13.88 -10.86 -10.83
CA ASN A 8 -14.60 -11.11 -9.58
C ASN A 8 -13.94 -10.30 -8.45
N VAL A 9 -14.75 -9.73 -7.55
CA VAL A 9 -14.24 -8.97 -6.39
C VAL A 9 -13.29 -9.80 -5.51
N ASN A 10 -13.51 -11.12 -5.47
CA ASN A 10 -12.72 -12.07 -4.70
C ASN A 10 -11.51 -12.65 -5.45
N ASP A 11 -11.21 -12.19 -6.68
CA ASP A 11 -10.06 -12.68 -7.44
C ASP A 11 -8.75 -12.25 -6.78
N ILE A 12 -7.98 -13.22 -6.31
CA ILE A 12 -6.71 -13.00 -5.61
C ILE A 12 -5.59 -12.47 -6.51
N ASN A 13 -5.76 -12.56 -7.83
CA ASN A 13 -4.80 -12.06 -8.81
C ASN A 13 -4.99 -10.58 -9.13
N TYR A 14 -5.92 -9.90 -8.45
CA TYR A 14 -6.12 -8.46 -8.60
C TYR A 14 -6.05 -7.76 -7.24
N ALA A 15 -5.43 -6.59 -7.25
CA ALA A 15 -5.51 -5.62 -6.18
C ALA A 15 -6.39 -4.46 -6.65
N VAL A 16 -7.36 -4.08 -5.83
CA VAL A 16 -8.37 -3.08 -6.20
C VAL A 16 -8.49 -2.05 -5.10
N TYR A 17 -8.33 -0.79 -5.51
CA TYR A 17 -8.35 0.36 -4.64
C TYR A 17 -9.34 1.40 -5.16
N LYS A 18 -9.76 2.30 -4.28
CA LYS A 18 -10.34 3.60 -4.64
C LYS A 18 -9.41 4.71 -4.16
N LEU A 19 -9.49 5.87 -4.80
CA LEU A 19 -8.83 7.06 -4.28
C LEU A 19 -9.57 7.57 -3.04
N GLY A 20 -8.80 7.86 -2.00
CA GLY A 20 -9.34 8.37 -0.75
C GLY A 20 -8.25 8.88 0.18
N ASN A 21 -8.66 9.24 1.39
CA ASN A 21 -7.75 9.59 2.47
C ASN A 21 -7.98 8.63 3.63
N TRP A 22 -6.90 8.27 4.30
CA TRP A 22 -6.98 7.60 5.59
C TRP A 22 -7.51 8.55 6.66
N LYS A 23 -8.05 7.97 7.73
CA LYS A 23 -8.59 8.72 8.87
C LYS A 23 -7.47 9.34 9.70
N ASN A 24 -6.36 8.62 9.88
CA ASN A 24 -5.17 9.13 10.55
C ASN A 24 -4.16 9.71 9.54
N GLU A 25 -3.30 10.60 10.03
CA GLU A 25 -2.11 11.04 9.31
C GLU A 25 -0.94 10.13 9.67
N TYR A 26 -0.11 9.81 8.67
CA TYR A 26 1.00 8.88 8.79
C TYR A 26 2.30 9.54 8.33
N GLU A 27 3.42 9.14 8.94
CA GLU A 27 4.75 9.64 8.63
C GLU A 27 5.75 8.52 8.32
N ILE A 28 5.50 7.31 8.85
CA ILE A 28 6.37 6.13 8.72
C ILE A 28 5.69 5.05 7.87
N ASN A 29 4.41 4.80 8.11
CA ASN A 29 3.70 3.69 7.49
C ASN A 29 3.43 3.96 6.00
N GLN A 30 4.11 3.21 5.13
CA GLN A 30 4.05 3.40 3.68
C GLN A 30 2.65 3.17 3.10
N ILE A 31 1.81 2.37 3.74
CA ILE A 31 0.41 2.17 3.33
C ILE A 31 -0.42 3.41 3.64
N GLY A 32 -0.26 3.95 4.85
CA GLY A 32 -0.94 5.16 5.31
C GLY A 32 -0.52 6.45 4.58
N LEU A 33 0.64 6.44 3.94
CA LEU A 33 1.12 7.54 3.07
C LEU A 33 0.49 7.52 1.67
N SER A 34 -0.12 6.41 1.26
CA SER A 34 -0.78 6.27 -0.03
C SER A 34 -2.22 6.81 0.01
N LYS A 35 -2.71 7.27 -1.15
CA LYS A 35 -4.14 7.63 -1.36
C LYS A 35 -4.98 6.45 -1.85
N GLU A 36 -4.36 5.29 -2.04
CA GLU A 36 -5.02 4.07 -2.49
C GLU A 36 -5.66 3.35 -1.29
N ILE A 37 -6.99 3.41 -1.19
CA ILE A 37 -7.76 2.74 -0.15
C ILE A 37 -8.29 1.42 -0.69
N PRO A 38 -7.96 0.26 -0.08
CA PRO A 38 -8.39 -1.03 -0.59
C PRO A 38 -9.90 -1.20 -0.42
N VAL A 39 -10.54 -1.81 -1.42
CA VAL A 39 -12.00 -2.02 -1.43
C VAL A 39 -12.41 -3.48 -1.50
N THR A 40 -11.44 -4.40 -1.55
CA THR A 40 -11.69 -5.84 -1.60
C THR A 40 -10.88 -6.60 -0.55
N LYS A 41 -11.46 -7.70 -0.07
CA LYS A 41 -10.84 -8.57 0.94
C LYS A 41 -9.50 -9.16 0.49
N PRO A 42 -9.31 -9.63 -0.77
CA PRO A 42 -8.00 -10.05 -1.25
C PRO A 42 -6.96 -8.92 -1.16
N THR A 43 -7.31 -7.70 -1.55
CA THR A 43 -6.40 -6.54 -1.48
C THR A 43 -5.95 -6.25 -0.05
N ILE A 44 -6.88 -6.22 0.91
CA ILE A 44 -6.54 -6.05 2.34
C ILE A 44 -5.62 -7.18 2.83
N THR A 45 -5.90 -8.41 2.41
CA THR A 45 -5.08 -9.58 2.80
C THR A 45 -3.65 -9.44 2.29
N HIS A 46 -3.47 -9.05 1.03
CA HIS A 46 -2.16 -8.79 0.44
C HIS A 46 -1.42 -7.66 1.16
N ILE A 47 -2.10 -6.54 1.43
CA ILE A 47 -1.52 -5.40 2.17
C ILE A 47 -1.03 -5.84 3.55
N LYS A 48 -1.87 -6.52 4.33
CA LYS A 48 -1.51 -6.97 5.67
C LYS A 48 -0.32 -7.92 5.63
N PHE A 49 -0.30 -8.84 4.67
CA PHE A 49 0.85 -9.72 4.46
C PHE A 49 2.13 -8.93 4.17
N SER A 50 2.09 -7.97 3.24
CA SER A 50 3.24 -7.12 2.94
C SER A 50 3.71 -6.32 4.16
N MET A 51 2.79 -5.74 4.92
CA MET A 51 3.12 -5.01 6.15
C MET A 51 3.80 -5.90 7.18
N GLU A 52 3.31 -7.13 7.38
CA GLU A 52 3.95 -8.09 8.28
C GLU A 52 5.37 -8.45 7.83
N GLU A 53 5.59 -8.69 6.54
CA GLU A 53 6.92 -9.04 6.02
C GLU A 53 7.92 -7.88 6.15
N ILE A 54 7.48 -6.64 5.90
CA ILE A 54 8.29 -5.43 6.16
C ILE A 54 8.64 -5.36 7.64
N ARG A 55 7.67 -5.55 8.52
CA ARG A 55 7.87 -5.43 9.98
C ARG A 55 8.70 -6.56 10.57
N LYS A 56 8.66 -7.76 10.00
CA LYS A 56 9.53 -8.89 10.41
C LYS A 56 10.98 -8.69 9.99
N SER A 57 11.24 -7.89 8.96
CA SER A 57 12.60 -7.56 8.53
C SER A 57 13.33 -6.77 9.61
N GLN A 58 14.60 -7.07 9.82
CA GLN A 58 15.41 -6.50 10.90
C GLN A 58 16.65 -5.79 10.34
N PHE A 59 16.95 -4.62 10.89
CA PHE A 59 18.08 -3.79 10.48
C PHE A 59 18.74 -3.19 11.71
N ASP A 60 20.07 -3.08 11.69
CA ASP A 60 20.83 -2.45 12.76
C ASP A 60 21.09 -0.98 12.43
N ILE A 61 20.52 -0.09 13.23
CA ILE A 61 20.71 1.37 13.13
C ILE A 61 21.35 1.85 14.43
N SER A 62 22.53 2.47 14.30
CA SER A 62 23.39 2.84 15.44
C SER A 62 23.74 1.63 16.33
N ASN A 63 23.09 1.49 17.48
CA ASN A 63 23.31 0.42 18.46
C ASN A 63 22.01 -0.36 18.78
N LYS A 64 20.99 -0.26 17.92
CA LYS A 64 19.68 -0.90 18.12
C LYS A 64 19.22 -1.62 16.84
N THR A 65 18.62 -2.78 17.02
CA THR A 65 17.93 -3.50 15.95
C THR A 65 16.50 -2.99 15.86
N VAL A 66 16.10 -2.56 14.67
CA VAL A 66 14.76 -2.00 14.38
C VAL A 66 14.10 -2.78 13.24
N ASN A 67 12.78 -2.61 13.10
CA ASN A 67 12.03 -3.25 12.04
C ASN A 67 12.16 -2.52 10.69
N GLY A 68 11.67 -3.13 9.60
CA GLY A 68 11.75 -2.57 8.26
C GLY A 68 11.04 -1.23 8.08
N PHE A 69 9.92 -0.96 8.76
CA PHE A 69 9.23 0.33 8.65
C PHE A 69 10.08 1.45 9.22
N VAL A 70 10.61 1.26 10.43
CA VAL A 70 11.53 2.22 11.05
C VAL A 70 12.76 2.43 10.15
N ALA A 71 13.36 1.35 9.66
CA ALA A 71 14.56 1.45 8.82
C ALA A 71 14.31 2.22 7.50
N ILE A 72 13.20 1.94 6.81
CA ILE A 72 12.82 2.62 5.58
C ILE A 72 12.55 4.10 5.85
N ALA A 73 11.75 4.43 6.87
CA ALA A 73 11.43 5.82 7.20
C ALA A 73 12.68 6.61 7.60
N PHE A 74 13.57 6.02 8.40
CA PHE A 74 14.83 6.64 8.76
C PHE A 74 15.74 6.85 7.53
N GLN A 75 15.72 5.96 6.55
CA GLN A 75 16.53 6.12 5.34
C GLN A 75 15.97 7.18 4.38
N LEU A 76 14.64 7.31 4.27
CA LEU A 76 13.98 8.05 3.20
C LEU A 76 13.31 9.37 3.62
N ASN A 77 13.00 9.56 4.91
CA ASN A 77 12.28 10.73 5.39
C ASN A 77 13.22 11.62 6.24
N PRO A 78 13.65 12.80 5.72
CA PRO A 78 14.54 13.71 6.45
C PRO A 78 14.00 14.14 7.82
N LYS A 79 12.67 14.31 7.94
CA LYS A 79 12.04 14.66 9.23
C LYS A 79 12.25 13.56 10.27
N ILE A 80 12.17 12.30 9.85
CA ILE A 80 12.37 11.13 10.73
C ILE A 80 13.85 10.97 11.10
N GLN A 81 14.78 11.33 10.22
CA GLN A 81 16.23 11.31 10.50
C GLN A 81 16.64 12.24 11.64
N GLU A 82 15.91 13.34 11.83
CA GLU A 82 16.17 14.32 12.89
C GLU A 82 15.53 13.93 14.24
N MET A 83 14.67 12.92 14.27
CA MET A 83 14.00 12.43 15.48
C MET A 83 14.87 11.46 16.30
N ASP A 84 14.59 11.37 17.60
CA ASP A 84 15.20 10.33 18.44
C ASP A 84 14.70 8.94 18.00
N LEU A 85 15.61 7.96 17.94
CA LEU A 85 15.28 6.63 17.45
C LEU A 85 14.19 5.94 18.29
N GLU A 86 14.12 6.20 19.59
CA GLU A 86 13.05 5.64 20.44
C GLU A 86 11.69 6.22 20.06
N ASP A 87 11.61 7.54 19.86
CA ASP A 87 10.39 8.22 19.44
C ASP A 87 9.90 7.70 18.08
N VAL A 88 10.81 7.41 17.15
CA VAL A 88 10.48 6.83 15.84
C VAL A 88 9.90 5.42 15.98
N ILE A 89 10.46 4.60 16.89
CA ILE A 89 9.96 3.25 17.15
C ILE A 89 8.56 3.29 17.77
N GLU A 90 8.34 4.19 18.74
CA GLU A 90 7.02 4.39 19.34
C GLU A 90 6.00 4.90 18.32
N LEU A 91 6.41 5.82 17.44
CA LEU A 91 5.57 6.32 16.36
C LEU A 91 5.21 5.22 15.36
N GLU A 92 6.17 4.37 14.97
CA GLU A 92 5.91 3.24 14.07
C GLU A 92 4.88 2.29 14.66
N GLN A 93 5.02 1.90 15.93
CA GLN A 93 4.07 1.01 16.60
C GLN A 93 2.66 1.64 16.61
N LYS A 94 2.54 2.92 16.96
CA LYS A 94 1.26 3.64 16.97
C LYS A 94 0.64 3.67 15.57
N GLU A 95 1.41 4.01 14.55
CA GLU A 95 0.93 4.05 13.17
C GLU A 95 0.53 2.67 12.66
N PHE A 96 1.29 1.63 13.00
CA PHE A 96 0.96 0.25 12.65
C PHE A 96 -0.39 -0.17 13.23
N ASP A 97 -0.63 0.08 14.52
CA ASP A 97 -1.89 -0.28 15.16
C ASP A 97 -3.07 0.50 14.54
N ASN A 98 -2.88 1.80 14.28
CA ASN A 98 -3.88 2.63 13.63
C ASN A 98 -4.25 2.13 12.23
N ILE A 99 -3.27 1.82 11.39
CA ILE A 99 -3.58 1.36 10.02
C ILE A 99 -4.24 -0.03 10.03
N ILE A 100 -3.88 -0.91 10.97
CA ILE A 100 -4.55 -2.21 11.10
C ILE A 100 -6.02 -2.02 11.49
N ASP A 101 -6.30 -1.16 12.48
CA ASP A 101 -7.68 -0.81 12.86
C ASP A 101 -8.45 -0.19 11.69
N GLU A 102 -7.85 0.74 10.95
CA GLU A 102 -8.49 1.32 9.77
C GLU A 102 -8.80 0.25 8.72
N LEU A 103 -7.84 -0.60 8.35
CA LEU A 103 -8.02 -1.68 7.40
C LEU A 103 -9.14 -2.66 7.80
N ASP A 104 -9.25 -2.98 9.10
CA ASP A 104 -10.29 -3.88 9.63
C ASP A 104 -11.69 -3.28 9.60
N ASN A 105 -11.79 -1.95 9.54
CA ASN A 105 -13.06 -1.22 9.56
C ASN A 105 -13.45 -0.62 8.20
N LEU A 106 -12.69 -0.90 7.13
CA LEU A 106 -13.05 -0.43 5.78
C LEU A 106 -14.34 -1.09 5.26
N GLU A 107 -15.18 -0.28 4.63
CA GLU A 107 -16.34 -0.78 3.88
C GLU A 107 -15.86 -1.42 2.57
N LEU A 108 -16.12 -2.71 2.42
CA LEU A 108 -15.69 -3.50 1.26
C LEU A 108 -16.84 -3.76 0.29
N LEU A 109 -16.47 -4.00 -0.96
CA LEU A 109 -17.40 -4.49 -1.98
C LEU A 109 -17.88 -5.90 -1.65
N ASP A 110 -19.09 -6.23 -2.12
CA ASP A 110 -19.66 -7.58 -1.99
C ASP A 110 -18.78 -8.61 -2.71
N GLU A 111 -18.38 -9.65 -1.99
CA GLU A 111 -17.45 -10.69 -2.47
C GLU A 111 -18.00 -11.51 -3.64
N ASN A 112 -19.33 -11.50 -3.83
CA ASN A 112 -20.01 -12.20 -4.92
C ASN A 112 -20.24 -11.32 -6.15
N SER A 113 -19.79 -10.06 -6.11
CA SER A 113 -19.96 -9.12 -7.21
C SER A 113 -18.77 -9.12 -8.18
N THR A 114 -18.92 -8.38 -9.28
CA THR A 114 -17.90 -8.22 -10.32
C THR A 114 -17.59 -6.75 -10.53
N ILE A 115 -16.36 -6.45 -10.92
CA ILE A 115 -15.88 -5.11 -11.27
C ILE A 115 -15.56 -5.10 -12.76
N ASP A 116 -15.96 -4.05 -13.46
CA ASP A 116 -15.55 -3.83 -14.85
C ASP A 116 -14.13 -3.28 -14.87
N LEU A 117 -13.27 -3.85 -15.71
CA LEU A 117 -11.89 -3.39 -15.86
C LEU A 117 -11.83 -1.97 -16.42
N ASP A 118 -12.86 -1.48 -17.10
CA ASP A 118 -12.91 -0.09 -17.57
C ASP A 118 -13.51 0.88 -16.53
N ASP A 119 -13.80 0.42 -15.30
CA ASP A 119 -14.36 1.28 -14.26
C ASP A 119 -13.32 2.27 -13.69
N GLU A 120 -13.50 3.55 -14.03
CA GLU A 120 -12.63 4.65 -13.56
C GLU A 120 -12.85 5.04 -12.08
N ASN A 121 -13.82 4.42 -11.37
CA ASN A 121 -13.96 4.63 -9.93
C ASN A 121 -12.90 3.86 -9.13
N TYR A 122 -12.23 2.89 -9.75
CA TYR A 122 -11.25 2.03 -9.11
C TYR A 122 -9.89 2.08 -9.80
N LEU A 123 -8.85 1.97 -8.98
CA LEU A 123 -7.51 1.63 -9.43
C LEU A 123 -7.37 0.11 -9.34
N ILE A 124 -7.15 -0.52 -10.49
CA ILE A 124 -7.13 -1.98 -10.63
C ILE A 124 -5.75 -2.40 -11.11
N TYR A 125 -5.08 -3.20 -10.30
CA TYR A 125 -3.81 -3.80 -10.65
C TYR A 125 -3.93 -5.31 -10.75
N LYS A 126 -3.36 -5.88 -11.80
CA LYS A 126 -3.17 -7.31 -11.95
C LYS A 126 -1.86 -7.71 -11.27
N LEU A 127 -1.95 -8.70 -10.40
CA LEU A 127 -0.83 -9.27 -9.66
C LEU A 127 -0.30 -10.47 -10.42
N GLU A 128 0.91 -10.35 -10.97
CA GLU A 128 1.58 -11.42 -11.70
C GLU A 128 2.80 -11.89 -10.92
N LYS A 129 2.96 -13.20 -10.78
CA LYS A 129 4.11 -13.78 -10.10
C LYS A 129 5.21 -14.10 -11.11
N GLU A 130 6.32 -13.38 -11.04
CA GLU A 130 7.52 -13.65 -11.81
C GLU A 130 8.58 -14.27 -10.90
N CYS A 131 8.80 -15.59 -11.05
CA CYS A 131 9.72 -16.40 -10.23
C CYS A 131 9.41 -16.31 -8.72
N HIS A 132 10.05 -15.37 -8.03
CA HIS A 132 9.98 -15.16 -6.59
C HIS A 132 9.36 -13.81 -6.20
N VAL A 133 8.98 -12.99 -7.18
CA VAL A 133 8.49 -11.63 -6.97
C VAL A 133 7.06 -11.52 -7.51
N THR A 134 6.20 -10.84 -6.76
CA THR A 134 4.88 -10.42 -7.24
C THR A 134 5.01 -9.03 -7.83
N THR A 135 4.69 -8.89 -9.11
CA THR A 135 4.66 -7.62 -9.82
C THR A 135 3.22 -7.12 -9.89
N SER A 136 3.02 -5.84 -9.61
CA SER A 136 1.74 -5.16 -9.74
C SER A 136 1.71 -4.42 -11.07
N ILE A 137 0.80 -4.80 -11.97
CA ILE A 137 0.70 -4.24 -13.32
C ILE A 137 -0.66 -3.53 -13.45
N PRO A 138 -0.71 -2.23 -13.84
CA PRO A 138 -1.99 -1.56 -14.08
C PRO A 138 -2.86 -2.33 -15.07
N ALA A 139 -4.10 -2.64 -14.69
CA ALA A 139 -5.01 -3.45 -15.50
C ALA A 139 -5.76 -2.63 -16.56
N ASN A 140 -5.80 -1.31 -16.43
CA ASN A 140 -6.46 -0.39 -17.34
C ASN A 140 -5.67 0.94 -17.49
N GLU A 141 -6.04 1.74 -18.50
CA GLU A 141 -5.36 3.02 -18.78
C GLU A 141 -5.57 4.07 -17.67
N HIS A 142 -6.72 4.03 -16.98
CA HIS A 142 -6.99 4.91 -15.84
C HIS A 142 -5.96 4.72 -14.70
N THR A 143 -5.77 3.46 -14.30
CA THR A 143 -4.81 3.05 -13.26
C THR A 143 -3.38 3.31 -13.71
N LYS A 144 -3.08 3.05 -14.98
CA LYS A 144 -1.75 3.30 -15.55
C LYS A 144 -1.39 4.77 -15.48
N LYS A 145 -2.32 5.65 -15.88
CA LYS A 145 -2.11 7.10 -15.80
C LYS A 145 -1.88 7.56 -14.35
N TYR A 146 -2.68 7.06 -13.41
CA TYR A 146 -2.49 7.36 -11.99
C TYR A 146 -1.09 6.91 -11.51
N TYR A 147 -0.69 5.68 -11.85
CA TYR A 147 0.63 5.14 -11.51
C TYR A 147 1.77 5.98 -12.08
N GLU A 148 1.70 6.39 -13.35
CA GLU A 148 2.70 7.24 -13.99
C GLU A 148 2.79 8.63 -13.33
N ASP A 149 1.65 9.25 -13.02
CA ASP A 149 1.58 10.53 -12.32
C ASP A 149 2.18 10.42 -10.90
N GLU A 150 1.94 9.29 -10.21
CA GLU A 150 2.46 9.04 -8.87
C GLU A 150 3.98 8.81 -8.87
N MET A 151 4.50 8.02 -9.83
CA MET A 151 5.95 7.84 -9.99
C MET A 151 6.65 9.17 -10.26
N LYS A 152 6.07 10.01 -11.12
CA LYS A 152 6.61 11.34 -11.39
C LYS A 152 6.62 12.22 -10.14
N ARG A 153 5.56 12.18 -9.32
CA ARG A 153 5.52 12.91 -8.04
C ARG A 153 6.63 12.46 -7.08
N ILE A 154 6.90 11.16 -7.03
CA ILE A 154 7.97 10.59 -6.20
C ILE A 154 9.35 11.02 -6.73
N ASP A 155 9.59 10.92 -8.04
CA ASP A 155 10.84 11.38 -8.66
C ASP A 155 11.11 12.86 -8.38
N ASP A 156 10.09 13.70 -8.53
CA ASP A 156 10.17 15.13 -8.23
C ASP A 156 10.43 15.39 -6.73
N ALA A 157 9.95 14.53 -5.82
CA ALA A 157 10.18 14.66 -4.38
C ALA A 157 11.57 14.19 -3.93
N VAL A 158 12.18 13.24 -4.65
CA VAL A 158 13.52 12.71 -4.34
C VAL A 158 14.65 13.54 -4.96
N LEU A 159 14.37 14.23 -6.07
CA LEU A 159 15.36 15.07 -6.77
C LEU A 159 15.45 16.52 -6.24
N ASN A 160 14.60 16.90 -5.29
CA ASN A 160 14.58 18.21 -4.64
C ASN A 160 15.07 18.13 -3.18
#